data_AF-A0A557S0C5-F1
#
_entry.id   AF-A0A557S0C5-F1
#
_cell.length_a   1.000
_cell.length_b   1.000
_cell.length_c   1.000
_cell.angle_alpha   90.00
_cell.angle_beta   90.00
_cell.angle_gamma   90.00
#
_symmetry.space_group_name_H-M   'P 1'
#
loop_
_entity.id
_entity.type
_entity.pdbx_description
1 polymer ?
#
loop_
_entity_poly.entity_id
_entity_poly.type
_entity_poly.pdbx_seq_one_letter_code
_entity_poly.pdbx_strand_id
1 'polypeptide(L)' 'MRLKPLSRPQKEVLEAIAHFQIVAELSANVDGMEKFREFYRERVITRKQNQIFEEYKRTVVAVKKRLTEMLKEENGRTD' A
#
# COMPACT_ATOMS: atom_id res chain seq x y z
N MET A 1 8.41 2.76 -25.93
CA MET A 1 9.29 3.44 -24.96
C MET A 1 9.73 2.42 -23.92
N ARG A 2 11.04 2.20 -23.69
CA ARG A 2 11.52 1.25 -22.67
C ARG A 2 11.59 1.98 -21.33
N LEU A 3 10.97 1.43 -20.29
CA LEU A 3 11.02 2.03 -18.95
C LEU A 3 12.47 2.08 -18.45
N LYS A 4 12.84 3.19 -17.81
CA LYS A 4 14.16 3.32 -17.17
C LYS A 4 14.23 2.34 -15.98
N PRO A 5 15.37 1.66 -15.77
CA PRO A 5 15.57 0.85 -14.57
C PRO A 5 15.37 1.68 -13.30
N LEU A 6 14.79 1.07 -12.28
CA LEU A 6 14.58 1.71 -10.98
C LEU A 6 15.90 1.93 -10.25
N SER A 7 16.03 3.09 -9.62
CA SER A 7 17.11 3.37 -8.68
C SER A 7 16.97 2.50 -7.42
N ARG A 8 18.06 2.35 -6.66
CA ARG A 8 18.05 1.60 -5.40
C ARG A 8 16.97 2.11 -4.42
N PRO A 9 16.83 3.42 -4.15
CA PRO A 9 15.76 3.93 -3.30
C PRO A 9 14.35 3.58 -3.80
N GLN A 10 14.13 3.57 -5.11
CA GLN A 10 12.83 3.19 -5.68
C GLN A 10 12.53 1.71 -5.45
N LYS A 11 13.53 0.84 -5.57
CA LYS A 11 13.38 -0.59 -5.24
C LYS A 11 13.06 -0.81 -3.77
N GLU A 12 13.75 -0.09 -2.86
CA GLU A 12 13.48 -0.17 -1.43
C GLU A 12 12.04 0.24 -1.07
N VAL A 13 11.48 1.25 -1.76
CA VAL A 13 10.07 1.64 -1.61
C VAL A 13 9.14 0.52 -2.07
N LEU A 14 9.42 -0.10 -3.23
CA LEU A 14 8.62 -1.21 -3.74
C LEU A 14 8.66 -2.43 -2.82
N GLU A 15 9.85 -2.79 -2.33
CA GLU A 15 10.03 -3.89 -1.37
C GLU A 15 9.23 -3.64 -0.10
N ALA A 16 9.30 -2.42 0.46
CA ALA A 16 8.52 -2.06 1.64
C ALA A 16 7.01 -2.26 1.38
N ILE A 17 6.49 -1.72 0.27
CA ILE A 17 5.07 -1.87 -0.11
C ILE A 17 4.68 -3.35 -0.25
N ALA A 18 5.53 -4.16 -0.91
CA ALA A 18 5.28 -5.59 -1.10
C ALA A 18 5.21 -6.34 0.24
N HIS A 19 6.12 -6.06 1.18
CA HIS A 19 6.05 -6.65 2.53
C HIS A 19 4.70 -6.36 3.20
N PHE A 20 4.20 -5.13 3.13
CA PHE A 20 2.92 -4.79 3.74
C PHE A 20 1.74 -5.53 3.12
N GLN A 21 1.74 -5.68 1.79
CA GLN A 21 0.68 -6.38 1.07
C GLN A 21 0.67 -7.88 1.42
N ILE A 22 1.81 -8.54 1.30
CA ILE A 22 1.95 -9.98 1.57
C ILE A 22 1.63 -10.29 3.02
N VAL A 23 2.13 -9.49 3.97
CA VAL A 23 1.84 -9.70 5.40
C VAL A 23 0.35 -9.53 5.71
N ALA A 24 -0.32 -8.55 5.09
CA ALA A 24 -1.76 -8.37 5.25
C ALA A 24 -2.55 -9.54 4.65
N GLU A 25 -2.14 -10.04 3.48
CA GLU A 25 -2.73 -11.21 2.83
C GLU A 25 -2.58 -12.47 3.68
N LEU A 26 -1.36 -12.76 4.16
CA LEU A 26 -1.10 -13.90 5.04
C LEU A 26 -1.95 -13.82 6.31
N SER A 27 -2.05 -12.64 6.91
CA SER A 27 -2.85 -12.48 8.14
C SER A 27 -4.35 -12.65 7.93
N ALA A 28 -4.85 -12.40 6.71
CA ALA A 28 -6.25 -12.53 6.38
C ALA A 28 -6.64 -13.94 5.90
N ASN A 29 -5.70 -14.66 5.29
CA ASN A 29 -6.00 -15.86 4.50
C ASN A 29 -5.31 -17.14 4.98
N VAL A 30 -4.38 -17.06 5.95
CA VAL A 30 -3.68 -18.24 6.48
C VAL A 30 -4.13 -18.50 7.91
N ASP A 31 -4.68 -19.68 8.15
CA ASP A 31 -5.13 -20.10 9.47
C ASP A 31 -3.99 -20.00 10.51
N GLY A 32 -4.28 -19.34 11.64
CA GLY A 32 -3.30 -19.13 12.71
C GLY A 32 -2.35 -17.95 12.49
N MET A 33 -2.56 -17.14 11.44
CA MET A 33 -1.78 -15.92 11.18
C MET A 33 -2.55 -14.62 11.45
N GLU A 34 -3.69 -14.63 12.14
CA GLU A 34 -4.60 -13.49 12.29
C GLU A 34 -3.92 -12.24 12.89
N LYS A 35 -2.89 -12.43 13.73
CA LYS A 35 -2.09 -11.37 14.37
C LYS A 35 -0.73 -11.12 13.72
N PHE A 36 -0.40 -11.84 12.64
CA PHE A 36 0.92 -11.77 12.03
C PHE A 36 1.26 -10.35 11.55
N ARG A 37 0.27 -9.61 11.03
CA ARG A 37 0.44 -8.22 10.62
C ARG A 37 0.84 -7.30 11.76
N GLU A 38 0.22 -7.45 12.93
CA GLU A 38 0.55 -6.66 14.12
C GLU A 38 1.97 -6.99 14.59
N PHE A 39 2.27 -8.29 14.73
CA PHE A 39 3.60 -8.78 15.08
C PHE A 39 4.68 -8.24 14.13
N TYR A 40 4.46 -8.35 12.82
CA TYR A 40 5.42 -7.90 11.81
C TYR A 40 5.66 -6.39 11.88
N ARG A 41 4.60 -5.60 12.09
CA ARG A 41 4.68 -4.14 12.22
C ARG A 41 5.41 -3.70 13.50
N GLU A 42 5.28 -4.44 14.58
CA GLU A 42 5.90 -4.07 15.86
C GLU A 42 7.35 -4.57 16.00
N ARG A 43 7.66 -5.71 15.38
CA ARG A 43 8.90 -6.45 15.66
C ARG A 43 9.85 -6.55 14.48
N VAL A 44 9.38 -6.41 13.23
CA VAL A 44 10.18 -6.71 12.04
C VAL A 44 10.47 -5.47 11.20
N ILE A 45 9.50 -4.59 10.99
CA ILE A 45 9.72 -3.44 10.10
C ILE A 45 10.71 -2.43 10.67
N THR A 46 11.57 -1.91 9.80
CA THR A 46 12.45 -0.78 10.13
C THR A 46 11.66 0.53 10.22
N ARG A 47 12.21 1.53 10.92
CA ARG A 47 11.65 2.89 10.96
C ARG A 47 11.39 3.46 9.56
N LYS A 48 12.32 3.24 8.63
CA LYS A 48 12.21 3.71 7.23
C LYS A 48 11.05 3.03 6.49
N GLN A 49 10.90 1.71 6.61
CA GLN A 49 9.78 0.98 6.01
C GLN A 49 8.44 1.44 6.60
N ASN A 50 8.37 1.71 7.90
CA ASN A 50 7.16 2.26 8.52
C ASN A 50 6.83 3.67 8.00
N GLN A 51 7.82 4.53 7.77
CA GLN A 51 7.60 5.84 7.15
C GLN A 51 7.04 5.71 5.73
N ILE A 52 7.61 4.80 4.91
CA ILE A 52 7.11 4.50 3.56
C ILE A 52 5.66 4.01 3.62
N PHE A 53 5.32 3.18 4.59
CA PHE A 53 3.97 2.67 4.78
C PHE A 53 2.93 3.75 5.08
N GLU A 54 3.23 4.64 6.02
CA GLU A 54 2.31 5.70 6.39
C GLU A 54 2.11 6.67 5.21
N GLU A 55 3.16 6.92 4.41
CA GLU A 55 3.04 7.72 3.19
C GLU A 55 2.23 7.00 2.09
N TYR A 56 2.44 5.70 1.91
CA TYR A 56 1.64 4.87 1.01
C TYR A 56 0.16 4.91 1.41
N LYS A 57 -0.17 4.76 2.70
CA LYS A 57 -1.56 4.85 3.20
C LYS A 57 -2.20 6.21 2.88
N ARG A 58 -1.49 7.30 3.14
CA ARG A 58 -1.96 8.66 2.79
C ARG A 58 -2.22 8.79 1.29
N THR A 59 -1.30 8.27 0.48
CA THR A 59 -1.43 8.26 -0.99
C THR A 59 -2.65 7.47 -1.45
N VAL A 60 -2.88 6.26 -0.91
CA VAL A 60 -4.06 5.43 -1.21
C VAL A 60 -5.36 6.16 -0.87
N VAL A 61 -5.43 6.81 0.29
CA VAL A 61 -6.61 7.61 0.68
C VAL A 61 -6.86 8.76 -0.30
N ALA A 62 -5.81 9.48 -0.69
CA ALA A 62 -5.92 10.58 -1.65
C ALA A 62 -6.37 10.10 -3.05
N VAL A 63 -5.82 8.97 -3.52
CA VAL A 63 -6.23 8.34 -4.78
C VAL A 63 -7.69 7.88 -4.70
N LYS A 64 -8.10 7.21 -3.62
CA LYS A 64 -9.48 6.77 -3.41
C LYS A 64 -10.45 7.95 -3.45
N LYS A 65 -10.11 9.05 -2.77
CA LYS A 65 -10.93 10.28 -2.79
C LYS A 65 -11.12 10.79 -4.21
N ARG A 66 -10.03 10.95 -4.96
CA ARG A 66 -10.06 11.42 -6.35
C ARG A 66 -10.90 10.54 -7.27
N LEU A 67 -10.71 9.22 -7.19
CA LEU A 67 -11.50 8.27 -8.00
C LEU A 67 -12.99 8.32 -7.62
N THR A 68 -13.30 8.49 -6.33
CA THR A 68 -14.69 8.63 -5.87
C THR A 68 -15.33 9.92 -6.39
N GLU A 69 -14.57 11.03 -6.44
CA GLU A 69 -15.02 12.30 -7.02
C GLU A 69 -15.29 12.16 -8.53
N MET A 70 -14.37 11.53 -9.27
CA MET A 70 -14.55 11.25 -10.71
C MET A 70 -15.82 10.42 -10.97
N LEU A 71 -16.06 9.36 -10.20
CA LEU A 71 -17.26 8.53 -10.35
C LEU A 71 -18.56 9.30 -10.05
N LYS A 72 -18.54 10.23 -9.10
CA LYS A 72 -19.70 11.08 -8.80
C LYS A 72 -19.99 12.05 -9.94
N GLU A 73 -18.96 12.62 -10.56
CA GLU A 73 -19.10 13.52 -11.70
C GLU A 73 -19.64 12.79 -12.94
N GLU A 74 -19.17 11.56 -13.21
CA GLU A 74 -19.68 10.74 -14.31
C GLU A 74 -21.16 10.35 -14.10
N ASN A 75 -21.52 9.90 -12.90
CA ASN A 75 -22.89 9.53 -12.56
C ASN A 75 -23.85 10.73 -12.47
N GLY A 76 -23.34 11.93 -12.20
CA GLY A 76 -24.14 13.17 -12.18
C GLY A 76 -24.30 13.84 -13.56
N ARG A 77 -23.63 13.30 -14.60
CA ARG A 77 -23.70 13.78 -15.99
C ARG A 77 -24.60 12.91 -16.88
N THR A 78 -25.22 11.89 -16.31
CA THR A 78 -26.00 10.89 -17.06
C THR A 78 -27.51 11.21 -17.15
N ASP A 79 -27.91 12.44 -16.80
CA ASP A 79 -29.25 13.02 -17.02
C ASP A 79 -29.26 13.95 -18.24
#